data_AF-K7YYP7-F1
#
_entry.id   AF-K7YYP7-F1
#
_cell.length_a   1.000
_cell.length_b   1.000
_cell.length_c   1.000
_cell.angle_alpha   90.00
_cell.angle_beta   90.00
_cell.angle_gamma   90.00
#
_symmetry.space_group_name_H-M   'P 1'
#
loop_
_entity.id
_entity.type
_entity.pdbx_description
1 polymer ?
#
loop_
_entity_poly.entity_id
_entity_poly.type
_entity_poly.pdbx_seq_one_letter_code
_entity_poly.pdbx_strand_id
1 'polypeptide(L)'
;MKKREWLIVILPLLATWSLDRITKIWATGITQLKSHGPVHFVLHHNHGAMLGLFSDLPSVLRIVSLSTGGAFLLATYALIQYLLPIKSLTLRSGLSILIGGIIGNVTDRIIWGYVVDFIVVGTPSLSSPAFNVADALQWVGYGLIVYAIIREGELLWPENNVRKQYWVNMPFQLKYCFILMGVGLSLTLICSVFSYTYMRVTIQELVGNNAFLLNKFLVPFVITFMIISVAFCAILFAVGRLISHRIAGPLYAFERFLNQALEGKADAHLKLRTGDEFKHLEELADEINKRLHQIKKERTVNVIEYKEEG
;
A
#
# COMPACT_ATOMS: atom_id res chain seq x y z
N MET A 1 -0.74 10.93 -12.21
CA MET A 1 -1.02 10.10 -13.40
C MET A 1 -1.99 10.84 -14.30
N LYS A 2 -1.72 10.92 -15.61
CA LYS A 2 -2.69 11.44 -16.58
C LYS A 2 -3.91 10.50 -16.63
N LYS A 3 -5.11 11.00 -16.96
CA LYS A 3 -6.34 10.18 -17.05
C LYS A 3 -6.17 8.89 -17.89
N ARG A 4 -5.35 8.95 -18.95
CA ARG A 4 -5.04 7.81 -19.83
C ARG A 4 -4.19 6.73 -19.16
N GLU A 5 -3.34 7.10 -18.20
CA GLU A 5 -2.46 6.15 -17.49
C GLU A 5 -3.24 5.30 -16.46
N TRP A 6 -4.37 5.80 -15.96
CA TRP A 6 -5.28 5.03 -15.12
C TRP A 6 -5.94 3.87 -15.87
N LEU A 7 -6.08 3.96 -17.20
CA LEU A 7 -6.60 2.86 -18.02
C LEU A 7 -5.70 1.63 -17.94
N ILE A 8 -4.39 1.80 -17.80
CA ILE A 8 -3.42 0.68 -17.71
C ILE A 8 -3.56 -0.08 -16.39
N VAL A 9 -4.13 0.56 -15.37
CA VAL A 9 -4.38 -0.04 -14.04
C VAL A 9 -5.79 -0.65 -13.99
N ILE A 10 -6.78 0.12 -14.43
CA ILE A 10 -8.19 -0.26 -14.32
C ILE A 10 -8.57 -1.34 -15.33
N LEU A 11 -8.08 -1.25 -16.58
CA LEU A 11 -8.50 -2.16 -17.64
C LEU A 11 -8.07 -3.62 -17.38
N PRO A 12 -6.81 -3.93 -17.00
CA PRO A 12 -6.44 -5.31 -16.67
C PRO A 12 -7.20 -5.85 -15.46
N LEU A 13 -7.45 -5.01 -14.44
CA LEU A 13 -8.22 -5.42 -13.27
C LEU A 13 -9.65 -5.80 -13.64
N LEU A 14 -10.35 -4.94 -14.38
CA LEU A 14 -11.73 -5.17 -14.81
C LEU A 14 -11.81 -6.34 -15.80
N ALA A 15 -10.86 -6.45 -16.73
CA ALA A 15 -10.81 -7.54 -17.70
C ALA A 15 -10.64 -8.89 -16.99
N THR A 16 -9.68 -9.00 -16.05
CA THR A 16 -9.47 -10.22 -15.27
C THR A 16 -10.72 -10.59 -14.46
N TRP A 17 -11.30 -9.63 -13.75
CA TRP A 17 -12.50 -9.88 -12.95
C TRP A 17 -13.70 -10.32 -13.82
N SER A 18 -13.90 -9.66 -14.96
CA SER A 18 -15.00 -9.97 -15.88
C SER A 18 -14.82 -11.34 -16.52
N LEU A 19 -13.59 -11.67 -16.96
CA LEU A 19 -13.26 -12.97 -17.55
C LEU A 19 -13.53 -14.09 -16.55
N ASP A 20 -13.02 -13.96 -15.32
CA ASP A 20 -13.28 -14.92 -14.25
C ASP A 20 -14.80 -15.11 -14.02
N ARG A 21 -15.53 -14.00 -13.91
CA ARG A 21 -16.98 -14.05 -13.68
C ARG A 21 -17.74 -14.76 -14.81
N ILE A 22 -17.40 -14.47 -16.06
CA ILE A 22 -18.02 -15.13 -17.23
C ILE A 22 -17.71 -16.62 -17.22
N THR A 23 -16.46 -17.01 -16.99
CA THR A 23 -16.06 -18.42 -17.01
C THR A 23 -16.70 -19.22 -15.87
N LYS A 24 -16.89 -18.62 -14.70
CA LYS A 24 -17.61 -19.26 -13.58
C LYS A 24 -19.12 -19.40 -13.86
N ILE A 25 -19.74 -18.41 -14.49
CA ILE A 25 -21.15 -18.52 -14.94
C ILE A 25 -21.32 -19.65 -15.95
N TRP A 26 -20.36 -19.82 -16.86
CA TRP A 26 -20.36 -20.97 -17.77
C TRP A 26 -20.17 -22.29 -17.01
N ALA A 27 -19.26 -22.32 -16.03
CA ALA A 27 -18.93 -23.51 -15.27
C ALA A 27 -20.10 -24.06 -14.43
N THR A 28 -21.01 -23.21 -13.93
CA THR A 28 -22.20 -23.69 -13.20
C THR A 28 -23.15 -24.51 -14.06
N GLY A 29 -23.04 -24.44 -15.40
CA GLY A 29 -23.78 -25.31 -16.32
C GLY A 29 -23.17 -26.69 -16.55
N ILE A 30 -22.04 -27.02 -15.93
CA ILE A 30 -21.35 -28.31 -16.08
C ILE A 30 -22.02 -29.34 -15.16
N THR A 31 -22.74 -30.30 -15.75
CA THR A 31 -23.42 -31.39 -15.04
C THR A 31 -22.69 -32.73 -15.10
N GLN A 32 -21.82 -32.91 -16.10
CA GLN A 32 -21.01 -34.12 -16.29
C GLN A 32 -19.56 -33.73 -16.58
N LEU A 33 -18.62 -34.63 -16.25
CA LEU A 33 -17.19 -34.44 -16.50
C LEU A 33 -16.95 -34.23 -18.01
N LYS A 34 -16.40 -33.08 -18.39
CA LYS A 34 -15.97 -32.81 -19.77
C LYS A 34 -14.44 -32.86 -19.83
N SER A 35 -13.89 -33.81 -20.57
CA SER A 35 -12.45 -34.00 -20.70
C SER A 35 -11.96 -33.61 -22.09
N HIS A 36 -10.89 -32.83 -22.14
CA HIS A 36 -10.17 -32.46 -23.36
C HIS A 36 -8.68 -32.71 -23.14
N GLY A 37 -8.25 -33.95 -23.39
CA GLY A 37 -6.86 -34.37 -23.19
C GLY A 37 -6.47 -34.31 -21.70
N PRO A 38 -5.38 -33.61 -21.32
CA PRO A 38 -4.98 -33.49 -19.92
C PRO A 38 -5.82 -32.49 -19.11
N VAL A 39 -6.75 -31.76 -19.74
CA VAL A 39 -7.60 -30.77 -19.07
C VAL A 39 -9.01 -31.32 -18.90
N HIS A 40 -9.49 -31.30 -17.67
CA HIS A 40 -10.82 -31.78 -17.29
C HIS A 40 -11.61 -30.66 -16.67
N PHE A 41 -12.88 -30.56 -17.04
CA PHE A 41 -13.81 -29.59 -16.49
C PHE A 41 -14.84 -30.29 -15.61
N VAL A 42 -14.84 -29.94 -14.32
CA VAL A 42 -15.70 -30.51 -13.28
C VAL A 42 -16.08 -29.44 -12.28
N LEU A 43 -17.38 -29.28 -12.01
CA LEU A 43 -17.84 -28.28 -11.05
C LEU A 43 -17.45 -28.68 -9.62
N HIS A 44 -16.70 -27.82 -8.94
CA HIS A 44 -16.29 -27.98 -7.55
C HIS A 44 -16.54 -26.70 -6.76
N HIS A 45 -17.21 -26.80 -5.61
CA HIS A 45 -17.50 -25.66 -4.74
C HIS A 45 -16.50 -25.62 -3.58
N ASN A 46 -15.68 -24.58 -3.55
CA ASN A 46 -14.61 -24.43 -2.56
C ASN A 46 -14.99 -23.41 -1.48
N HIS A 47 -15.25 -23.91 -0.28
CA HIS A 47 -15.66 -23.09 0.87
C HIS A 47 -14.49 -22.52 1.69
N GLY A 48 -13.25 -22.93 1.42
CA GLY A 48 -12.08 -22.45 2.16
C GLY A 48 -11.67 -21.03 1.77
N ALA A 49 -11.05 -20.30 2.69
CA ALA A 49 -10.39 -19.03 2.39
C ALA A 49 -8.87 -19.20 2.62
N MET A 50 -8.13 -19.46 1.54
CA MET A 50 -6.68 -19.72 1.53
C MET A 50 -6.28 -20.97 2.34
N LEU A 51 -6.00 -22.08 1.64
CA LEU A 51 -5.55 -23.35 2.25
C LEU A 51 -6.51 -23.96 3.29
N GLY A 52 -7.81 -23.65 3.22
CA GLY A 52 -8.82 -24.16 4.16
C GLY A 52 -8.99 -23.33 5.43
N LEU A 53 -8.19 -22.28 5.64
CA LEU A 53 -8.38 -21.33 6.73
C LEU A 53 -9.79 -20.70 6.61
N PHE A 54 -10.44 -20.46 7.75
CA PHE A 54 -11.78 -19.86 7.84
C PHE A 54 -12.94 -20.68 7.20
N SER A 55 -12.73 -21.95 6.83
CA SER A 55 -13.80 -22.82 6.31
C SER A 55 -14.84 -23.17 7.38
N ASP A 56 -14.40 -23.40 8.62
CA ASP A 56 -15.26 -23.71 9.76
C ASP A 56 -15.97 -22.49 10.36
N LEU A 57 -15.70 -21.30 9.84
CA LEU A 57 -16.31 -20.07 10.34
C LEU A 57 -17.79 -19.96 9.97
N PRO A 58 -18.62 -19.48 10.89
CA PRO A 58 -19.98 -19.04 10.61
C PRO A 58 -20.00 -18.00 9.49
N SER A 59 -21.01 -18.09 8.61
CA SER A 59 -21.09 -17.33 7.34
C SER A 59 -20.90 -15.83 7.51
N VAL A 60 -21.52 -15.23 8.54
CA VAL A 60 -21.41 -13.79 8.84
C VAL A 60 -19.97 -13.38 9.15
N LEU A 61 -19.25 -14.13 10.00
CA LEU A 61 -17.86 -13.82 10.32
C LEU A 61 -16.95 -14.00 9.12
N ARG A 62 -17.17 -15.05 8.34
CA ARG A 62 -16.41 -15.25 7.10
C ARG A 62 -16.59 -14.07 6.14
N ILE A 63 -17.82 -13.55 5.99
CA ILE A 63 -18.10 -12.37 5.15
C ILE A 63 -17.43 -11.12 5.73
N VAL A 64 -17.53 -10.87 7.03
CA VAL A 64 -16.91 -9.68 7.67
C VAL A 64 -15.39 -9.73 7.57
N SER A 65 -14.76 -10.88 7.86
CA SER A 65 -13.32 -11.06 7.74
C SER A 65 -12.83 -10.89 6.30
N LEU A 66 -13.54 -11.44 5.32
CA LEU A 66 -13.18 -11.34 3.90
C LEU A 66 -13.41 -9.94 3.33
N SER A 67 -14.50 -9.28 3.70
CA SER A 67 -14.80 -7.91 3.26
C SER A 67 -13.80 -6.90 3.85
N THR A 68 -13.47 -7.03 5.14
CA THR A 68 -12.52 -6.12 5.79
C THR A 68 -11.09 -6.37 5.31
N GLY A 69 -10.67 -7.63 5.20
CA GLY A 69 -9.38 -8.00 4.60
C GLY A 69 -9.29 -7.57 3.12
N GLY A 70 -10.38 -7.74 2.37
CA GLY A 70 -10.48 -7.28 0.98
C GLY A 70 -10.36 -5.77 0.85
N ALA A 71 -11.05 -5.00 1.70
CA ALA A 71 -10.94 -3.54 1.73
C ALA A 71 -9.49 -3.09 2.04
N PHE A 72 -8.83 -3.75 2.99
CA PHE A 72 -7.42 -3.50 3.30
C PHE A 72 -6.49 -3.81 2.11
N LEU A 73 -6.69 -4.94 1.43
CA LEU A 73 -5.93 -5.31 0.23
C LEU A 73 -6.12 -4.29 -0.90
N LEU A 74 -7.36 -3.83 -1.12
CA LEU A 74 -7.67 -2.80 -2.12
C LEU A 74 -7.02 -1.45 -1.79
N ALA A 75 -7.04 -1.04 -0.52
CA ALA A 75 -6.38 0.18 -0.08
C ALA A 75 -4.85 0.10 -0.28
N THR A 76 -4.26 -1.03 0.10
CA THR A 76 -2.82 -1.31 -0.12
C THR A 76 -2.47 -1.32 -1.61
N TYR A 77 -3.28 -1.97 -2.45
CA TYR A 77 -3.12 -1.95 -3.90
C TYR A 77 -3.17 -0.53 -4.48
N ALA A 78 -4.17 0.28 -4.10
CA ALA A 78 -4.31 1.65 -4.57
C ALA A 78 -3.10 2.51 -4.17
N LEU A 79 -2.61 2.34 -2.93
CA LEU A 79 -1.41 3.02 -2.44
C LEU A 79 -0.16 2.60 -3.25
N ILE A 80 0.05 1.30 -3.47
CA ILE A 80 1.18 0.80 -4.28
C ILE A 80 1.11 1.36 -5.70
N GLN A 81 -0.05 1.32 -6.35
CA GLN A 81 -0.25 1.87 -7.70
C GLN A 81 0.06 3.36 -7.77
N TYR A 82 -0.29 4.12 -6.73
CA TYR A 82 0.03 5.54 -6.62
C TYR A 82 1.54 5.79 -6.48
N LEU A 83 2.24 4.96 -5.71
CA LEU A 83 3.68 5.10 -5.45
C LEU A 83 4.57 4.60 -6.59
N LEU A 84 4.07 3.70 -7.45
CA LEU A 84 4.88 3.12 -8.52
C LEU A 84 5.24 4.14 -9.62
N PRO A 85 6.49 4.11 -10.14
CA PRO A 85 6.90 4.95 -11.26
C PRO A 85 5.96 4.79 -12.46
N ILE A 86 5.61 5.90 -13.12
CA ILE A 86 4.66 5.92 -14.25
C ILE A 86 5.11 5.01 -15.39
N LYS A 87 6.42 4.83 -15.56
CA LYS A 87 7.03 4.01 -16.63
C LYS A 87 6.96 2.50 -16.38
N SER A 88 6.64 2.04 -15.16
CA SER A 88 6.67 0.62 -14.78
C SER A 88 5.34 -0.07 -15.15
N LEU A 89 5.06 -0.17 -16.45
CA LEU A 89 3.78 -0.64 -16.97
C LEU A 89 3.56 -2.14 -16.70
N THR A 90 4.64 -2.93 -16.77
CA THR A 90 4.59 -4.39 -16.55
C THR A 90 4.25 -4.72 -15.11
N LEU A 91 4.85 -4.01 -14.15
CA LEU A 91 4.56 -4.20 -12.73
C LEU A 91 3.13 -3.77 -12.38
N ARG A 92 2.69 -2.62 -12.90
CA ARG A 92 1.36 -2.08 -12.66
C ARG A 92 0.25 -2.98 -13.22
N SER A 93 0.44 -3.51 -14.41
CA SER A 93 -0.49 -4.47 -15.03
C SER A 93 -0.47 -5.82 -14.29
N GLY A 94 0.71 -6.34 -13.94
CA GLY A 94 0.86 -7.56 -13.14
C GLY A 94 0.12 -7.49 -11.80
N LEU A 95 0.29 -6.38 -11.05
CA LEU A 95 -0.47 -6.13 -9.81
C LEU A 95 -1.98 -6.06 -10.03
N SER A 96 -2.41 -5.47 -11.14
CA SER A 96 -3.83 -5.30 -11.46
C SER A 96 -4.49 -6.63 -11.85
N ILE A 97 -3.77 -7.50 -12.56
CA ILE A 97 -4.20 -8.87 -12.87
C ILE A 97 -4.29 -9.70 -11.59
N LEU A 98 -3.26 -9.65 -10.74
CA LEU A 98 -3.24 -10.36 -9.46
C LEU A 98 -4.44 -9.97 -8.58
N ILE A 99 -4.66 -8.67 -8.39
CA ILE A 99 -5.76 -8.15 -7.56
C ILE A 99 -7.12 -8.43 -8.21
N GLY A 100 -7.25 -8.33 -9.54
CA GLY A 100 -8.48 -8.71 -10.24
C GLY A 100 -8.90 -10.15 -9.94
N GLY A 101 -7.94 -11.09 -9.94
CA GLY A 101 -8.20 -12.49 -9.58
C GLY A 101 -8.61 -12.65 -8.11
N ILE A 102 -7.93 -11.95 -7.19
CA ILE A 102 -8.31 -11.95 -5.76
C ILE A 102 -9.75 -11.44 -5.59
N ILE A 103 -10.11 -10.32 -6.22
CA ILE A 103 -11.45 -9.75 -6.14
C ILE A 103 -12.50 -10.72 -6.70
N GLY A 104 -12.23 -11.40 -7.82
CA GLY A 104 -13.16 -12.41 -8.38
C GLY A 104 -13.50 -13.50 -7.36
N ASN A 105 -12.47 -14.08 -6.74
CA ASN A 105 -12.60 -15.10 -5.71
C ASN A 105 -13.22 -14.59 -4.39
N VAL A 106 -12.98 -13.33 -4.01
CA VAL A 106 -13.62 -12.71 -2.84
C VAL A 106 -15.10 -12.41 -3.13
N THR A 107 -15.42 -11.97 -4.35
CA THR A 107 -16.79 -11.68 -4.79
C THR A 107 -17.67 -12.92 -4.67
N ASP A 108 -17.20 -14.07 -5.15
CA ASP A 108 -17.97 -15.31 -5.04
C ASP A 108 -18.20 -15.72 -3.59
N ARG A 109 -17.20 -15.56 -2.72
CA ARG A 109 -17.34 -15.86 -1.29
C ARG A 109 -18.33 -14.94 -0.59
N ILE A 110 -18.42 -13.66 -0.99
CA ILE A 110 -19.40 -12.72 -0.43
C ILE A 110 -20.81 -13.08 -0.90
N ILE A 111 -21.00 -13.40 -2.18
CA ILE A 111 -22.33 -13.64 -2.76
C ILE A 111 -22.84 -15.04 -2.47
N TRP A 112 -22.01 -16.07 -2.70
CA TRP A 112 -22.40 -17.49 -2.68
C TRP A 112 -21.87 -18.24 -1.46
N GLY A 113 -20.87 -17.69 -0.76
CA GLY A 113 -20.24 -18.36 0.38
C GLY A 113 -19.25 -19.46 -0.02
N TYR A 114 -18.88 -19.55 -1.30
CA TYR A 114 -17.85 -20.44 -1.84
C TYR A 114 -17.30 -19.88 -3.15
N VAL A 115 -16.20 -20.45 -3.63
CA VAL A 115 -15.66 -20.21 -4.97
C VAL A 115 -16.02 -21.35 -5.89
N VAL A 116 -16.34 -21.00 -7.14
CA VAL A 116 -16.59 -21.97 -8.21
C VAL A 116 -15.24 -22.33 -8.85
N ASP A 117 -14.74 -23.52 -8.54
CA ASP A 117 -13.56 -24.11 -9.16
C ASP A 117 -14.02 -25.11 -10.22
N PHE A 118 -13.37 -25.13 -11.38
CA PHE A 118 -13.89 -25.91 -12.51
C PHE A 118 -12.85 -26.49 -13.46
N ILE A 119 -11.57 -26.20 -13.26
CA ILE A 119 -10.47 -26.69 -14.09
C ILE A 119 -9.63 -27.66 -13.27
N VAL A 120 -9.40 -28.84 -13.80
CA VAL A 120 -8.48 -29.85 -13.25
C VAL A 120 -7.52 -30.25 -14.35
N VAL A 121 -6.21 -30.21 -14.09
CA VAL A 121 -5.18 -30.60 -15.06
C VAL A 121 -4.45 -31.84 -14.57
N GLY A 122 -4.37 -32.87 -15.40
CA GLY A 122 -3.59 -34.06 -15.13
C GLY A 122 -4.21 -35.36 -15.66
N THR A 123 -3.71 -36.47 -15.15
CA THR A 123 -4.17 -37.83 -15.47
C THR A 123 -5.00 -38.39 -14.30
N PRO A 124 -5.73 -39.50 -14.49
CA PRO A 124 -6.46 -40.17 -13.40
C PRO A 124 -5.57 -40.56 -12.20
N SER A 125 -4.27 -40.73 -12.44
CA SER A 125 -3.27 -41.09 -11.42
C SER A 125 -2.60 -39.88 -10.76
N LEU A 126 -2.58 -38.72 -11.41
CA LEU A 126 -1.93 -37.50 -10.91
C LEU A 126 -2.66 -36.27 -11.47
N SER A 127 -3.49 -35.65 -10.65
CA SER A 127 -4.28 -34.47 -11.00
C SER A 127 -3.97 -33.30 -10.09
N SER A 128 -3.98 -32.08 -10.64
CA SER A 128 -3.97 -30.86 -9.85
C SER A 128 -5.22 -30.76 -8.96
N PRO A 129 -5.16 -30.00 -7.86
CA PRO A 129 -6.38 -29.49 -7.22
C PRO A 129 -7.25 -28.75 -8.26
N ALA A 130 -8.56 -28.75 -8.07
CA ALA A 130 -9.45 -27.93 -8.89
C ALA A 130 -9.14 -26.45 -8.69
N PHE A 131 -9.08 -25.70 -9.78
CA PHE A 131 -8.85 -24.25 -9.77
C PHE A 131 -9.75 -23.55 -10.79
N ASN A 132 -9.72 -22.23 -10.80
CA ASN A 132 -10.49 -21.40 -11.73
C ASN A 132 -9.59 -20.43 -12.52
N VAL A 133 -10.22 -19.63 -13.38
CA VAL A 133 -9.51 -18.65 -14.22
C VAL A 133 -8.91 -17.51 -13.40
N ALA A 134 -9.55 -17.06 -12.31
CA ALA A 134 -8.93 -16.13 -11.38
C ALA A 134 -7.61 -16.67 -10.80
N ASP A 135 -7.54 -17.93 -10.40
CA ASP A 135 -6.31 -18.54 -9.87
C ASP A 135 -5.20 -18.61 -10.93
N ALA A 136 -5.55 -19.01 -12.16
CA ALA A 136 -4.61 -19.03 -13.28
C ALA A 136 -4.06 -17.63 -13.59
N LEU A 137 -4.93 -16.61 -13.58
CA LEU A 137 -4.52 -15.22 -13.79
C LEU A 137 -3.71 -14.65 -12.63
N GLN A 138 -3.94 -15.08 -11.38
CA GLN A 138 -3.07 -14.74 -10.27
C GLN A 138 -1.64 -15.22 -10.52
N TRP A 139 -1.45 -16.46 -10.99
CA TRP A 139 -0.12 -16.97 -11.37
C TRP A 139 0.54 -16.14 -12.47
N VAL A 140 -0.22 -15.72 -13.50
CA VAL A 140 0.28 -14.82 -14.54
C VAL A 140 0.69 -13.47 -13.94
N GLY A 141 -0.14 -12.89 -13.07
CA GLY A 141 0.14 -11.65 -12.36
C GLY A 141 1.42 -11.75 -11.53
N TYR A 142 1.61 -12.84 -10.77
CA TYR A 142 2.84 -13.12 -10.04
C TYR A 142 4.05 -13.18 -10.96
N GLY A 143 3.96 -13.90 -12.08
CA GLY A 143 5.03 -13.99 -13.07
C GLY A 143 5.42 -12.62 -13.63
N LEU A 144 4.44 -11.78 -13.97
CA LEU A 144 4.68 -10.42 -14.45
C LEU A 144 5.32 -9.51 -13.40
N ILE A 145 4.89 -9.62 -12.14
CA ILE A 145 5.48 -8.87 -11.02
C ILE A 145 6.95 -9.26 -10.86
N VAL A 146 7.25 -10.56 -10.80
CA VAL A 146 8.63 -11.06 -10.66
C VAL A 146 9.49 -10.62 -11.84
N TYR A 147 8.98 -10.81 -13.06
CA TYR A 147 9.66 -10.37 -14.28
C TYR A 147 9.96 -8.87 -14.27
N ALA A 148 8.97 -8.05 -13.89
CA ALA A 148 9.13 -6.60 -13.82
C ALA A 148 10.15 -6.19 -12.76
N ILE A 149 10.15 -6.82 -11.58
CA ILE A 149 11.15 -6.55 -10.53
C ILE A 149 12.57 -6.84 -11.03
N ILE A 150 12.77 -7.93 -11.77
CA ILE A 150 14.09 -8.31 -12.30
C ILE A 150 14.53 -7.39 -13.45
N ARG A 151 13.63 -7.07 -14.39
CA ARG A 151 13.96 -6.34 -15.62
C ARG A 151 13.89 -4.83 -15.49
N GLU A 152 12.97 -4.33 -14.69
CA GLU A 152 12.77 -2.90 -14.44
C GLU A 152 13.46 -2.46 -13.14
N GLY A 153 14.40 -3.26 -12.62
CA GLY A 153 15.13 -3.00 -11.38
C GLY A 153 15.76 -1.60 -11.33
N GLU A 154 16.37 -1.13 -12.41
CA GLU A 154 16.92 0.24 -12.48
C GLU A 154 15.86 1.34 -12.59
N LEU A 155 14.67 1.02 -13.13
CA LEU A 155 13.56 1.98 -13.19
C LEU A 155 12.87 2.11 -11.83
N LEU A 156 12.73 0.99 -11.14
CA LEU A 156 12.20 0.90 -9.79
C LEU A 156 13.22 1.55 -8.83
N TRP A 157 14.47 1.09 -8.87
CA TRP A 157 15.60 1.50 -8.02
C TRP A 157 16.68 2.24 -8.84
N PRO A 158 16.43 3.46 -9.33
CA PRO A 158 17.42 4.19 -10.12
C PRO A 158 18.66 4.51 -9.29
N GLU A 159 19.81 3.93 -9.69
CA GLU A 159 21.10 4.15 -9.03
C GLU A 159 21.48 5.64 -8.98
N ASN A 160 21.02 6.39 -9.99
CA ASN A 160 21.35 7.79 -10.27
C ASN A 160 20.26 8.81 -9.93
N ASN A 161 19.21 8.43 -9.19
CA ASN A 161 18.32 9.41 -8.62
C ASN A 161 18.37 9.33 -7.10
N VAL A 162 18.81 10.43 -6.50
CA VAL A 162 18.30 11.16 -5.32
C VAL A 162 19.53 11.68 -4.57
N ARG A 163 19.47 12.89 -4.03
CA ARG A 163 20.16 13.19 -2.77
C ARG A 163 19.66 12.14 -1.76
N LYS A 164 20.35 11.00 -1.63
CA LYS A 164 19.87 9.66 -1.21
C LYS A 164 19.30 9.54 0.22
N GLN A 165 19.19 10.62 0.97
CA GLN A 165 18.63 10.60 2.31
C GLN A 165 17.17 11.03 2.31
N TYR A 166 16.26 10.04 2.29
CA TYR A 166 14.88 10.21 2.76
C TYR A 166 14.82 10.51 4.26
N TRP A 167 15.86 10.12 4.98
CA TRP A 167 16.09 10.45 6.36
C TRP A 167 17.12 11.57 6.42
N VAL A 168 16.65 12.81 6.36
CA VAL A 168 17.51 14.01 6.46
C VAL A 168 17.83 14.27 7.93
N ASN A 169 16.80 14.17 8.79
CA ASN A 169 16.93 14.25 10.24
C ASN A 169 16.20 13.05 10.84
N MET A 170 16.92 11.94 10.96
CA MET A 170 16.41 10.65 11.43
C MET A 170 15.72 10.73 12.80
N PRO A 171 16.28 11.37 13.85
CA PRO A 171 15.61 11.46 15.14
C PRO A 171 14.31 12.28 15.07
N PHE A 172 14.30 13.40 14.32
CA PHE A 172 13.08 14.17 14.11
C PHE A 172 12.01 13.36 13.38
N GLN A 173 12.35 12.76 12.24
CA GLN A 173 11.37 12.06 11.40
C GLN A 173 10.83 10.79 12.10
N LEU A 174 11.68 10.03 12.80
CA LEU A 174 11.24 8.87 13.57
C LEU A 174 10.32 9.27 14.72
N LYS A 175 10.60 10.39 15.41
CA LYS A 175 9.73 10.90 16.48
C LYS A 175 8.29 11.08 15.98
N TYR A 176 8.09 11.73 14.83
CA TYR A 176 6.74 11.93 14.28
C TYR A 176 6.10 10.63 13.79
N CYS A 177 6.88 9.72 13.20
CA CYS A 177 6.37 8.40 12.81
C CYS A 177 5.87 7.61 14.03
N PHE A 178 6.65 7.59 15.12
CA PHE A 178 6.26 6.89 16.36
C PHE A 178 5.14 7.59 17.12
N ILE A 179 5.04 8.92 17.09
CA ILE A 179 3.89 9.64 17.65
C ILE A 179 2.61 9.23 16.92
N LEU A 180 2.62 9.25 15.58
CA LEU A 180 1.46 8.85 14.76
C LEU A 180 1.09 7.39 14.98
N MET A 181 2.08 6.49 15.00
CA MET A 181 1.86 5.08 15.32
C MET A 181 1.32 4.89 16.74
N GLY A 182 1.82 5.62 17.73
CA GLY A 182 1.38 5.52 19.12
C GLY A 182 -0.08 5.92 19.27
N VAL A 183 -0.48 7.05 18.70
CA VAL A 183 -1.89 7.49 18.66
C VAL A 183 -2.76 6.45 17.93
N GLY A 184 -2.30 5.96 16.79
CA GLY A 184 -2.97 4.91 16.04
C GLY A 184 -3.17 3.63 16.84
N LEU A 185 -2.11 3.15 17.50
CA LEU A 185 -2.14 1.97 18.35
C LEU A 185 -3.11 2.13 19.52
N SER A 186 -3.08 3.27 20.21
CA SER A 186 -4.01 3.56 21.30
C SER A 186 -5.47 3.51 20.82
N LEU A 187 -5.77 4.13 19.68
CA LEU A 187 -7.12 4.11 19.11
C LEU A 187 -7.53 2.68 18.70
N THR A 188 -6.64 1.94 18.02
CA THR A 188 -6.91 0.56 17.64
C THR A 188 -7.12 -0.34 18.86
N LEU A 189 -6.39 -0.13 19.96
CA LEU A 189 -6.55 -0.89 21.19
C LEU A 189 -7.91 -0.62 21.84
N ILE A 190 -8.32 0.65 21.92
CA ILE A 190 -9.65 1.03 22.43
C ILE A 190 -10.75 0.38 21.57
N CYS A 191 -10.65 0.51 20.25
CA CYS A 191 -11.59 -0.11 19.32
C CYS A 191 -11.58 -1.65 19.43
N SER A 192 -10.42 -2.27 19.66
CA SER A 192 -10.28 -3.72 19.84
C SER A 192 -11.01 -4.19 21.08
N VAL A 193 -10.74 -3.55 22.23
CA VAL A 193 -11.37 -3.91 23.52
C VAL A 193 -12.87 -3.71 23.44
N PHE A 194 -13.33 -2.58 22.89
CA PHE A 194 -14.75 -2.32 22.68
C PHE A 194 -15.39 -3.38 21.79
N SER A 195 -14.82 -3.64 20.61
CA SER A 195 -15.41 -4.56 19.63
C SER A 195 -15.38 -6.01 20.11
N TYR A 196 -14.31 -6.43 20.80
CA TYR A 196 -14.22 -7.74 21.44
C TYR A 196 -15.28 -7.90 22.53
N THR A 197 -15.43 -6.90 23.39
CA THR A 197 -16.40 -6.94 24.50
C THR A 197 -17.82 -6.98 23.97
N TYR A 198 -18.15 -6.10 23.02
CA TYR A 198 -19.45 -6.06 22.36
C TYR A 198 -19.78 -7.40 21.70
N MET A 199 -18.87 -7.90 20.84
CA MET A 199 -19.06 -9.17 20.15
C MET A 199 -19.20 -10.35 21.13
N ARG A 200 -18.39 -10.39 22.20
CA ARG A 200 -18.45 -11.44 23.22
C ARG A 200 -19.79 -11.43 23.93
N VAL A 201 -20.27 -10.27 24.38
CA VAL A 201 -21.57 -10.15 25.07
C VAL A 201 -22.70 -10.54 24.14
N THR A 202 -22.74 -10.04 22.91
CA THR A 202 -23.79 -10.38 21.94
C THR A 202 -23.84 -11.88 21.64
N ILE A 203 -22.69 -12.53 21.43
CA ILE A 203 -22.67 -13.97 21.15
C ILE A 203 -23.05 -14.78 22.39
N GLN A 204 -22.62 -14.34 23.58
CA GLN A 204 -22.99 -14.99 24.83
C GLN A 204 -24.50 -14.89 25.09
N GLU A 205 -25.14 -13.79 24.73
CA GLU A 205 -26.60 -13.65 24.80
C GLU A 205 -27.32 -14.57 23.81
N LEU A 206 -26.80 -14.73 22.60
CA LEU A 206 -27.41 -15.60 21.59
C LEU A 206 -27.27 -17.10 21.88
N VAL A 207 -26.10 -17.51 22.40
CA VAL A 207 -25.69 -18.92 22.44
C VAL A 207 -25.56 -19.44 23.88
N GLY A 208 -25.73 -18.56 24.87
CA GLY A 208 -25.50 -18.86 26.28
C GLY A 208 -24.01 -19.08 26.58
N ASN A 209 -23.73 -19.84 27.65
CA ASN A 209 -22.36 -20.11 28.12
C ASN A 209 -21.66 -21.27 27.38
N ASN A 210 -22.05 -21.57 26.14
CA ASN A 210 -21.37 -22.60 25.36
C ASN A 210 -19.98 -22.12 24.90
N ALA A 211 -18.93 -22.48 25.65
CA ALA A 211 -17.56 -22.04 25.42
C ALA A 211 -17.01 -22.44 24.03
N PHE A 212 -17.42 -23.59 23.50
CA PHE A 212 -17.01 -24.03 22.16
C PHE A 212 -17.51 -23.07 21.10
N LEU A 213 -18.80 -22.74 21.14
CA LEU A 213 -19.39 -21.79 20.20
C LEU A 213 -18.77 -20.41 20.43
N LEU A 214 -18.69 -19.91 21.67
CA LEU A 214 -18.07 -18.61 21.95
C LEU A 214 -16.67 -18.45 21.31
N ASN A 215 -15.79 -19.43 21.53
CA ASN A 215 -14.43 -19.41 20.99
C ASN A 215 -14.38 -19.57 19.47
N LYS A 216 -15.30 -20.36 18.88
CA LYS A 216 -15.43 -20.54 17.43
C LYS A 216 -15.64 -19.21 16.70
N PHE A 217 -16.34 -18.27 17.33
CA PHE A 217 -16.58 -16.94 16.74
C PHE A 217 -15.56 -15.88 17.20
N LEU A 218 -15.16 -15.87 18.48
CA LEU A 218 -14.28 -14.83 19.02
C LEU A 218 -12.83 -14.93 18.54
N VAL A 219 -12.28 -16.15 18.41
CA VAL A 219 -10.87 -16.33 18.04
C VAL A 219 -10.59 -15.76 16.64
N PRO A 220 -11.37 -16.07 15.59
CA PRO A 220 -11.09 -15.52 14.27
C PRO A 220 -11.33 -14.01 14.21
N PHE A 221 -12.35 -13.49 14.91
CA PHE A 221 -12.58 -12.05 15.02
C PHE A 221 -11.34 -11.31 15.53
N VAL A 222 -10.78 -11.75 16.65
CA VAL A 222 -9.56 -11.16 17.26
C VAL A 222 -8.38 -11.25 16.31
N ILE A 223 -8.16 -12.41 15.67
CA ILE A 223 -7.07 -12.58 14.69
C ILE A 223 -7.21 -11.57 13.54
N THR A 224 -8.39 -11.44 12.93
CA THR A 224 -8.59 -10.44 11.86
C THR A 224 -8.36 -9.02 12.34
N PHE A 225 -8.88 -8.66 13.52
CA PHE A 225 -8.69 -7.32 14.07
C PHE A 225 -7.21 -7.00 14.30
N MET A 226 -6.43 -7.98 14.80
CA MET A 226 -4.98 -7.84 14.98
C MET A 226 -4.26 -7.62 13.65
N ILE A 227 -4.59 -8.40 12.61
CA ILE A 227 -4.01 -8.23 11.27
C ILE A 227 -4.29 -6.82 10.74
N ILE A 228 -5.54 -6.34 10.84
CA ILE A 228 -5.93 -4.99 10.40
C ILE A 228 -5.19 -3.92 11.20
N SER A 229 -5.01 -4.12 12.50
CA SER A 229 -4.32 -3.16 13.37
C SER A 229 -2.83 -3.02 13.01
N VAL A 230 -2.14 -4.14 12.76
CA VAL A 230 -0.73 -4.14 12.31
C VAL A 230 -0.60 -3.41 10.96
N ALA A 231 -1.49 -3.74 10.03
CA ALA A 231 -1.60 -3.10 8.73
C ALA A 231 -1.80 -1.57 8.84
N PHE A 232 -2.75 -1.14 9.67
CA PHE A 232 -3.04 0.26 9.92
C PHE A 232 -1.81 0.99 10.50
N CYS A 233 -1.07 0.36 11.40
CA CYS A 233 0.17 0.90 11.95
C CYS A 233 1.26 1.08 10.88
N ALA A 234 1.40 0.13 9.96
CA ALA A 234 2.34 0.25 8.84
C ALA A 234 1.98 1.43 7.92
N ILE A 235 0.69 1.64 7.65
CA ILE A 235 0.20 2.79 6.88
C ILE A 235 0.52 4.10 7.62
N LEU A 236 0.24 4.18 8.93
CA LEU A 236 0.54 5.37 9.72
C LEU A 236 2.04 5.68 9.75
N PHE A 237 2.90 4.66 9.83
CA PHE A 237 4.34 4.86 9.73
C PHE A 237 4.74 5.44 8.36
N ALA A 238 4.19 4.89 7.26
CA ALA A 238 4.45 5.40 5.92
C ALA A 238 3.97 6.85 5.73
N VAL A 239 2.78 7.18 6.23
CA VAL A 239 2.25 8.55 6.24
C VAL A 239 3.12 9.48 7.08
N GLY A 240 3.52 9.05 8.28
CA GLY A 240 4.42 9.81 9.13
C GLY A 240 5.77 10.08 8.47
N ARG A 241 6.32 9.09 7.76
CA ARG A 241 7.54 9.26 6.97
C ARG A 241 7.35 10.29 5.85
N LEU A 242 6.24 10.24 5.12
CA LEU A 242 5.95 11.17 4.03
C LEU A 242 5.80 12.62 4.53
N ILE A 243 5.01 12.82 5.58
CA ILE A 243 4.78 14.15 6.17
C ILE A 243 6.08 14.70 6.75
N SER A 244 6.79 13.90 7.56
CA SER A 244 8.03 14.35 8.19
C SER A 244 9.14 14.63 7.18
N HIS A 245 9.20 13.93 6.04
CA HIS A 245 10.14 14.24 4.97
C HIS A 245 9.84 15.60 4.30
N ARG A 246 8.57 15.93 4.06
CA ARG A 246 8.17 17.23 3.48
C ARG A 246 8.48 18.42 4.40
N ILE A 247 8.62 18.18 5.70
CA ILE A 247 8.96 19.19 6.73
C ILE A 247 10.47 19.25 6.97
N ALA A 248 11.13 18.10 7.16
CA ALA A 248 12.54 18.04 7.55
C ALA A 248 13.49 18.47 6.43
N GLY A 249 13.16 18.15 5.18
CA GLY A 249 13.94 18.53 4.00
C GLY A 249 14.18 20.05 3.88
N PRO A 250 13.12 20.88 3.84
CA PRO A 250 13.28 22.33 3.72
C PRO A 250 13.93 22.96 4.94
N LEU A 251 13.63 22.47 6.16
CA LEU A 251 14.23 23.00 7.39
C LEU A 251 15.77 22.82 7.40
N TYR A 252 16.24 21.62 7.05
CA TYR A 252 17.67 21.31 6.99
C TYR A 252 18.37 22.05 5.83
N ALA A 253 17.69 22.20 4.69
CA ALA A 253 18.22 22.99 3.58
C ALA A 253 18.41 24.46 3.96
N PHE A 254 17.47 25.02 4.73
CA PHE A 254 17.55 26.38 5.26
C PHE A 254 18.65 26.53 6.32
N GLU A 255 18.77 25.59 7.26
CA GLU A 255 19.87 25.57 8.25
C GLU A 255 21.24 25.55 7.56
N ARG A 256 21.41 24.72 6.52
CA ARG A 256 22.64 24.68 5.73
C ARG A 256 22.90 25.99 4.99
N PHE A 257 21.87 26.64 4.46
CA PHE A 257 21.98 27.96 3.85
C PHE A 257 22.49 29.00 4.86
N LEU A 258 21.92 29.04 6.07
CA LEU A 258 22.39 29.94 7.13
C LEU A 258 23.85 29.70 7.50
N ASN A 259 24.27 28.44 7.66
CA ASN A 259 25.67 28.11 7.96
C ASN A 259 26.63 28.59 6.85
N GLN A 260 26.25 28.44 5.57
CA GLN A 260 27.05 28.95 4.46
C GLN A 260 27.13 30.48 4.44
N ALA A 261 26.02 31.16 4.75
CA ALA A 261 26.00 32.61 4.86
C ALA A 261 26.88 33.11 6.03
N LEU A 262 26.86 32.42 7.17
CA LEU A 262 27.71 32.70 8.33
C LEU A 262 29.20 32.48 8.04
N GLU A 263 29.54 31.50 7.19
CA GLU A 263 30.91 31.27 6.71
C GLU A 263 31.39 32.31 5.67
N GLY A 264 30.55 33.28 5.29
CA GLY A 264 30.91 34.35 4.35
C GLY A 264 30.93 33.92 2.88
N LYS A 265 30.34 32.76 2.55
CA LYS A 265 30.16 32.33 1.15
C LYS A 265 29.05 33.14 0.51
N ALA A 266 29.44 34.24 -0.14
CA ALA A 266 28.53 35.08 -0.90
C ALA A 266 27.95 34.28 -2.08
N ASP A 267 26.62 34.31 -2.22
CA ASP A 267 25.81 33.67 -3.29
C ASP A 267 25.27 32.26 -3.02
N ALA A 268 25.08 31.89 -1.76
CA ALA A 268 24.31 30.70 -1.43
C ALA A 268 22.83 30.90 -1.81
N HIS A 269 22.34 30.23 -2.86
CA HIS A 269 20.91 30.24 -3.20
C HIS A 269 20.17 29.04 -2.59
N LEU A 270 19.05 29.31 -1.92
CA LEU A 270 18.16 28.27 -1.43
C LEU A 270 17.05 27.99 -2.44
N LYS A 271 16.95 26.73 -2.87
CA LYS A 271 15.85 26.25 -3.72
C LYS A 271 15.30 24.94 -3.16
N LEU A 272 14.02 24.93 -2.82
CA LEU A 272 13.31 23.80 -2.23
C LEU A 272 12.58 22.98 -3.31
N ARG A 273 12.24 21.74 -3.01
CA ARG A 273 11.52 20.87 -3.96
C ARG A 273 10.06 21.29 -4.04
N THR A 274 9.39 21.04 -5.16
CA THR A 274 7.99 21.47 -5.37
C THR A 274 6.99 20.92 -4.36
N GLY A 275 7.27 19.78 -3.73
CA GLY A 275 6.42 19.17 -2.71
C GLY A 275 6.88 19.35 -1.26
N ASP A 276 7.89 20.20 -1.02
CA ASP A 276 8.34 20.55 0.33
C ASP A 276 7.41 21.61 0.94
N GLU A 277 7.20 21.53 2.26
CA GLU A 277 6.53 22.59 3.02
C GLU A 277 7.46 23.81 3.19
N PHE A 278 6.94 24.91 3.74
CA PHE A 278 7.71 26.13 4.03
C PHE A 278 8.39 26.79 2.82
N LYS A 279 7.68 26.82 1.68
CA LYS A 279 8.18 27.44 0.44
C LYS A 279 8.63 28.89 0.56
N HIS A 280 8.02 29.65 1.47
CA HIS A 280 8.40 31.03 1.78
C HIS A 280 9.84 31.18 2.30
N LEU A 281 10.49 30.09 2.73
CA LEU A 281 11.91 30.12 3.12
C LEU A 281 12.83 30.46 1.93
N GLU A 282 12.43 30.19 0.69
CA GLU A 282 13.17 30.63 -0.51
C GLU A 282 13.23 32.16 -0.57
N GLU A 283 12.08 32.84 -0.40
CA GLU A 283 11.99 34.31 -0.39
C GLU A 283 12.78 34.93 0.77
N LEU A 284 12.70 34.31 1.95
CA LEU A 284 13.45 34.76 3.13
C LEU A 284 14.97 34.64 2.92
N ALA A 285 15.42 33.56 2.28
CA ALA A 285 16.84 33.37 1.96
C ALA A 285 17.33 34.43 0.96
N ASP A 286 16.53 34.76 -0.05
CA ASP A 286 16.86 35.81 -1.01
C ASP A 286 16.94 37.20 -0.35
N GLU A 287 16.03 37.52 0.59
CA GLU A 287 16.07 38.76 1.35
C GLU A 287 17.31 38.85 2.26
N ILE A 288 17.66 37.75 2.94
CA ILE A 288 18.90 37.66 3.74
C ILE A 288 20.12 37.93 2.88
N ASN A 289 20.22 37.31 1.69
CA ASN A 289 21.34 37.53 0.77
C ASN A 289 21.43 38.99 0.32
N LYS A 290 20.30 39.64 -0.03
CA LYS A 290 20.28 41.06 -0.40
C LYS A 290 20.82 41.94 0.73
N ARG A 291 20.40 41.69 1.97
CA ARG A 291 20.87 42.43 3.15
C ARG A 291 22.35 42.21 3.43
N LEU A 292 22.84 40.98 3.32
CA LEU A 292 24.27 40.67 3.47
C LEU A 292 25.11 41.38 2.40
N HIS A 293 24.65 41.40 1.15
CA HIS A 293 25.30 42.14 0.07
C HIS A 293 25.31 43.65 0.31
N GLN A 294 24.21 44.22 0.81
CA GLN A 294 24.13 45.63 1.20
C GLN A 294 25.14 45.97 2.30
N ILE A 295 25.18 45.18 3.38
CA ILE A 295 26.13 45.37 4.49
C ILE A 295 27.57 45.28 4.00
N LYS A 296 27.89 44.30 3.13
CA LYS A 296 29.23 44.17 2.55
C LYS A 296 29.59 45.40 1.72
N LYS A 297 28.68 45.91 0.90
CA LYS A 297 28.87 47.11 0.07
C LYS A 297 29.13 48.35 0.95
N GLU A 298 28.29 48.60 1.96
CA GLU A 298 28.45 49.73 2.90
C GLU A 298 29.80 49.68 3.63
N ARG A 299 30.22 48.48 4.08
CA ARG A 299 31.54 48.29 4.71
C ARG A 299 32.69 48.59 3.76
N THR A 300 32.55 48.26 2.47
CA THR A 300 33.60 48.49 1.47
C THR A 300 33.74 49.98 1.15
N VAL A 301 32.63 50.71 1.08
CA VAL A 301 32.61 52.16 0.85
C VAL A 301 33.28 52.90 2.01
N ASN A 302 32.93 52.58 3.26
CA ASN A 302 33.55 53.21 4.43
C ASN A 302 35.07 52.94 4.52
N VAL A 303 35.56 51.78 4.07
CA VAL A 303 37.01 51.48 4.09
C VAL A 303 37.78 52.26 3.02
N ILE A 304 37.15 52.59 1.89
CA ILE A 304 37.75 53.39 0.83
C ILE A 304 37.83 54.86 1.25
N GLU A 305 36.74 55.42 1.81
CA GLU A 305 36.72 56.81 2.29
C GLU A 305 37.77 57.08 3.38
N TYR A 306 37.98 56.13 4.30
CA TYR A 306 39.00 56.29 5.36
C TYR A 306 40.45 56.15 4.88
N LYS A 307 40.69 55.62 3.68
CA LYS A 307 42.06 55.42 3.15
C LYS A 307 42.58 56.58 2.31
N GLU A 308 41.74 57.56 1.95
CA GLU A 308 42.12 58.68 1.08
C GLU A 308 42.47 59.98 1.84
N GLU A 309 42.44 60.00 3.17
CA GLU A 309 42.76 61.19 4.00
C GLU A 309 44.10 61.11 4.78
N GLY A 310 45.08 60.31 4.33
CA GLY A 310 46.39 60.17 4.97
C GLY A 310 47.58 60.34 4.03
#